data_AF-A0A095D350-F1
#
_entry.id   AF-A0A095D350-F1
#
_cell.length_a   1.000
_cell.length_b   1.000
_cell.length_c   1.000
_cell.angle_alpha   90.00
_cell.angle_beta   90.00
_cell.angle_gamma   90.00
#
_symmetry.space_group_name_H-M   'P 1'
#
loop_
_entity.id
_entity.type
_entity.pdbx_description
1 polymer ?
#
loop_
_entity_poly.entity_id
_entity_poly.type
_entity_poly.pdbx_seq_one_letter_code
_entity_poly.pdbx_strand_id
1 'polypeptide(L)'
;MIALFNAELLRFRVWIIGATIGHLAWLIFLDRVADPMQQPLQVVQIYAGLLAAIGALFGAFQFSAYARQAAWIDLLHRPLAPRRIGGALLLAGLVIAALVVALPAALLLAFHHLTGGSAVETRHLLLPVAGWTITGIGYCIGAHLRIGAPRFAWASLLLLVWIHQSQAFGPGAVLLQLIALSTAMLLALGDVRPDRGRHDFVWHRWSETLLAGFAIGIAGTFALRFLMQLAMMMIGTHPLNGIPPPGGLVEAVRSDGQELIVAGLDQSDPQQRFWAEQATLSEVVTTGPDIGDPSQRYSLANPGDNVIVDGPARLEWHFDHGRMRYRAMDQRTRRPAHEAPLAPLLQVPPVSESDGKLIVAGNRLLTYAEGERRFFDRIALPPGERLIAAPQPAWDRLALLSNNALRIYDARVIQRGDLAFPVIATVPFPHAPAGLARVDMLELLDGYLVSFTFGSKAVEGFGRPEQQIWLVEADRQVHVATRSLGYDYPAAMRHLDLWFAPAINVAGRSAARWLAASNPLADRGPRYAPDWIYALGIVVHFLSALAGWLRSYRLGQAPSERTIWALACMLLGPAMLAAQLLACRRRRPC
;
A
#
# COMPACT_ATOMS: atom_id res chain seq x y z
N MET A 1 20.91 -27.27 23.33
CA MET A 1 19.93 -26.51 22.53
C MET A 1 18.51 -26.77 23.02
N ILE A 2 18.00 -28.01 22.93
CA ILE A 2 16.64 -28.39 23.36
C ILE A 2 16.35 -28.01 24.81
N ALA A 3 17.26 -28.29 25.74
CA ALA A 3 17.09 -27.92 27.15
C ALA A 3 16.92 -26.39 27.37
N LEU A 4 17.62 -25.55 26.59
CA LEU A 4 17.49 -24.10 26.67
C LEU A 4 16.16 -23.62 26.09
N PHE A 5 15.75 -24.20 24.96
CA PHE A 5 14.45 -23.95 24.33
C PHE A 5 13.30 -24.29 25.30
N ASN A 6 13.32 -25.48 25.91
CA ASN A 6 12.31 -25.90 26.88
C ASN A 6 12.27 -25.00 28.12
N ALA A 7 13.45 -24.60 28.63
CA ALA A 7 13.53 -23.70 29.78
C ALA A 7 12.86 -22.34 29.51
N GLU A 8 13.03 -21.78 28.32
CA GLU A 8 12.38 -20.52 27.95
C GLU A 8 10.86 -20.67 27.80
N LEU A 9 10.36 -21.77 27.23
CA LEU A 9 8.92 -22.04 27.19
C LEU A 9 8.32 -22.15 28.59
N LEU A 10 9.01 -22.85 29.51
CA LEU A 10 8.59 -22.98 30.90
C LEU A 10 8.61 -21.64 31.64
N ARG A 11 9.61 -20.80 31.37
CA ARG A 11 9.74 -19.45 31.96
C ARG A 11 8.53 -18.57 31.61
N PHE A 12 8.02 -18.65 30.39
CA PHE A 12 6.90 -17.83 29.93
C PHE A 12 5.53 -18.51 30.07
N ARG A 13 5.44 -19.74 30.60
CA ARG A 13 4.20 -20.54 30.60
C ARG A 13 2.93 -19.81 31.06
N VAL A 14 3.00 -19.04 32.16
CA VAL A 14 1.83 -18.33 32.71
C VAL A 14 1.42 -17.19 31.79
N TRP A 15 2.40 -16.45 31.26
CA TRP A 15 2.18 -15.37 30.30
C TRP A 15 1.62 -15.89 28.97
N ILE A 16 2.10 -17.06 28.50
CA ILE A 16 1.56 -17.72 27.31
C ILE A 16 0.07 -18.02 27.52
N ILE A 17 -0.28 -18.71 28.61
CA ILE A 17 -1.68 -19.07 28.90
C ILE A 17 -2.56 -17.82 29.00
N GLY A 18 -2.13 -16.82 29.78
CA GLY A 18 -2.89 -15.58 29.96
C GLY A 18 -3.07 -14.80 28.66
N ALA A 19 -2.02 -14.66 27.86
CA ALA A 19 -2.07 -13.93 26.59
C ALA A 19 -2.89 -14.70 25.52
N THR A 20 -2.78 -16.02 25.45
CA THR A 20 -3.61 -16.86 24.56
C THR A 20 -5.09 -16.72 24.90
N ILE A 21 -5.46 -16.79 26.19
CA ILE A 21 -6.85 -16.60 26.63
C ILE A 21 -7.32 -15.17 26.34
N GLY A 22 -6.51 -14.17 26.67
CA GLY A 22 -6.86 -12.76 26.44
C GLY A 22 -7.06 -12.43 24.97
N HIS A 23 -6.17 -12.92 24.10
CA HIS A 23 -6.29 -12.76 22.65
C HIS A 23 -7.50 -13.51 22.10
N LEU A 24 -7.77 -14.75 22.56
CA LEU A 24 -8.97 -15.48 22.17
C LEU A 24 -10.25 -14.74 22.59
N ALA A 25 -10.30 -14.21 23.81
CA ALA A 25 -11.44 -13.41 24.29
C ALA A 25 -11.64 -12.13 23.47
N TRP A 26 -10.54 -11.46 23.09
CA TRP A 26 -10.58 -10.30 22.19
C TRP A 26 -11.12 -10.68 20.80
N LEU A 27 -10.66 -11.79 20.21
CA LEU A 27 -11.15 -12.28 18.93
C LEU A 27 -12.64 -12.64 18.98
N ILE A 28 -13.11 -13.28 20.05
CA ILE A 28 -14.52 -13.58 20.27
C ILE A 28 -15.34 -12.29 20.41
N PHE A 29 -14.79 -11.29 21.11
CA PHE A 29 -15.45 -9.97 21.21
C PHE A 29 -15.56 -9.31 19.83
N LEU A 30 -14.48 -9.30 19.05
CA LEU A 30 -14.52 -8.74 17.69
C LEU A 30 -15.53 -9.47 16.80
N ASP A 31 -15.62 -10.80 16.88
CA ASP A 31 -16.62 -11.60 16.15
C ASP A 31 -18.08 -11.23 16.49
N ARG A 32 -18.31 -10.71 17.70
CA ARG A 32 -19.63 -10.18 18.07
C ARG A 32 -19.91 -8.81 17.47
N VAL A 33 -18.88 -7.99 17.28
CA VAL A 33 -19.00 -6.63 16.72
C VAL A 33 -19.09 -6.66 15.20
N ALA A 34 -18.25 -7.45 14.54
CA ALA A 34 -18.19 -7.55 13.09
C ALA A 34 -17.66 -8.93 12.65
N ASP A 35 -18.03 -9.41 11.47
CA ASP A 35 -17.51 -10.68 10.95
C ASP A 35 -16.00 -10.54 10.66
N PRO A 36 -15.11 -11.24 11.38
CA PRO A 36 -13.67 -11.12 11.21
C PRO A 36 -13.18 -11.62 9.84
N MET A 37 -13.98 -12.45 9.16
CA MET A 37 -13.66 -13.01 7.85
C MET A 37 -13.99 -12.05 6.70
N GLN A 38 -14.75 -10.99 6.95
CA GLN A 38 -15.17 -10.01 5.94
C GLN A 38 -14.48 -8.64 6.06
N GLN A 39 -13.46 -8.53 6.93
CA GLN A 39 -12.84 -7.23 7.23
C GLN A 39 -12.08 -6.63 6.04
N PRO A 40 -12.13 -5.29 5.87
CA PRO A 40 -11.38 -4.59 4.84
C PRO A 40 -9.88 -4.55 5.17
N LEU A 41 -9.07 -4.31 4.14
CA LEU A 41 -7.61 -4.30 4.25
C LEU A 41 -7.08 -3.36 5.33
N GLN A 42 -7.65 -2.17 5.50
CA GLN A 42 -7.16 -1.20 6.50
C GLN A 42 -7.27 -1.75 7.93
N VAL A 43 -8.37 -2.44 8.26
CA VAL A 43 -8.57 -3.05 9.59
C VAL A 43 -7.53 -4.14 9.83
N VAL A 44 -7.29 -5.00 8.84
CA VAL A 44 -6.28 -6.06 8.91
C VAL A 44 -4.87 -5.48 9.08
N GLN A 45 -4.55 -4.38 8.40
CA GLN A 45 -3.25 -3.70 8.51
C GLN A 45 -3.03 -3.07 9.88
N ILE A 46 -4.05 -2.42 10.46
CA ILE A 46 -3.99 -1.88 11.83
C ILE A 46 -3.71 -3.01 12.83
N TYR A 47 -4.45 -4.11 12.70
CA TYR A 47 -4.28 -5.28 13.55
C TYR A 47 -2.88 -5.89 13.43
N ALA A 48 -2.39 -6.05 12.20
CA ALA A 48 -1.03 -6.50 11.91
C ALA A 48 0.04 -5.57 12.54
N GLY A 49 -0.16 -4.25 12.49
CA GLY A 49 0.73 -3.28 13.12
C GLY A 49 0.81 -3.45 14.64
N LEU A 50 -0.33 -3.67 15.29
CA LEU A 50 -0.38 -3.97 16.74
C LEU A 50 0.35 -5.26 17.08
N LEU A 51 0.13 -6.33 16.30
CA LEU A 51 0.81 -7.62 16.48
C LEU A 51 2.33 -7.49 16.30
N ALA A 52 2.78 -6.75 15.29
CA ALA A 52 4.21 -6.48 15.08
C ALA A 52 4.83 -5.71 16.26
N ALA A 53 4.12 -4.72 16.81
CA ALA A 53 4.57 -3.95 17.97
C ALA A 53 4.67 -4.82 19.23
N ILE A 54 3.65 -5.64 19.51
CA ILE A 54 3.66 -6.60 20.63
C ILE A 54 4.82 -7.59 20.48
N GLY A 55 5.02 -8.13 19.28
CA GLY A 55 6.16 -8.98 18.95
C GLY A 55 7.48 -8.30 19.28
N ALA A 56 7.69 -7.07 18.80
CA ALA A 56 8.91 -6.29 19.04
C ALA A 56 9.17 -6.03 20.52
N LEU A 57 8.14 -5.66 21.29
CA LEU A 57 8.25 -5.49 22.73
C LEU A 57 8.63 -6.80 23.42
N PHE A 58 8.02 -7.92 23.03
CA PHE A 58 8.34 -9.24 23.58
C PHE A 58 9.78 -9.66 23.26
N GLY A 59 10.23 -9.47 22.01
CA GLY A 59 11.61 -9.76 21.60
C GLY A 59 12.63 -8.93 22.39
N ALA A 60 12.38 -7.62 22.50
CA ALA A 60 13.22 -6.74 23.30
C ALA A 60 13.23 -7.15 24.78
N PHE A 61 12.08 -7.51 25.34
CA PHE A 61 11.94 -7.96 26.73
C PHE A 61 12.70 -9.26 26.99
N GLN A 62 12.49 -10.31 26.19
CA GLN A 62 13.15 -11.59 26.35
C GLN A 62 14.68 -11.44 26.30
N PHE A 63 15.19 -10.71 25.31
CA PHE A 63 16.63 -10.50 25.15
C PHE A 63 17.20 -9.49 26.15
N SER A 64 16.39 -8.63 26.78
CA SER A 64 16.84 -7.72 27.83
C SER A 64 17.32 -8.47 29.07
N ALA A 65 16.71 -9.60 29.39
CA ALA A 65 17.11 -10.44 30.51
C ALA A 65 18.53 -11.01 30.31
N TYR A 66 18.90 -11.28 29.06
CA TYR A 66 20.22 -11.76 28.62
C TYR A 66 21.18 -10.64 28.24
N ALA A 67 20.71 -9.39 28.18
CA ALA A 67 21.55 -8.25 27.86
C ALA A 67 22.52 -7.92 29.01
N ARG A 68 22.21 -8.32 30.26
CA ARG A 68 23.09 -8.14 31.42
C ARG A 68 24.39 -8.93 31.25
N GLN A 69 25.53 -8.28 31.44
CA GLN A 69 26.86 -8.82 31.13
C GLN A 69 27.14 -10.15 31.87
N ALA A 70 26.79 -10.25 33.15
CA ALA A 70 26.96 -11.48 33.93
C ALA A 70 26.12 -12.65 33.36
N ALA A 71 24.85 -12.40 33.02
CA ALA A 71 23.96 -13.42 32.46
C ALA A 71 24.36 -13.82 31.03
N TRP A 72 24.89 -12.88 30.24
CA TRP A 72 25.39 -13.16 28.89
C TRP A 72 26.64 -14.03 28.92
N ILE A 73 27.58 -13.71 29.80
CA ILE A 73 28.83 -14.46 29.99
C ILE A 73 28.51 -15.88 30.47
N ASP A 74 27.61 -16.04 31.45
CA ASP A 74 27.15 -17.35 31.91
C ASP A 74 26.49 -18.18 30.78
N LEU A 75 25.71 -17.52 29.92
CA LEU A 75 25.10 -18.16 28.75
C LEU A 75 26.16 -18.66 27.75
N LEU A 76 27.21 -17.87 27.53
CA LEU A 76 28.30 -18.16 26.59
C LEU A 76 29.31 -19.19 27.11
N HIS A 77 29.42 -19.37 28.42
CA HIS A 77 30.24 -20.43 29.01
C HIS A 77 29.62 -21.82 28.85
N ARG A 78 28.36 -21.92 28.43
CA ARG A 78 27.78 -23.20 28.05
C ARG A 78 28.56 -23.77 26.85
N PRO A 79 28.77 -25.10 26.78
CA PRO A 79 29.48 -25.75 25.67
C PRO A 79 28.60 -25.83 24.40
N LEU A 80 28.11 -24.68 23.94
CA LEU A 80 27.25 -24.53 22.77
C LEU A 80 27.74 -23.35 21.95
N ALA A 81 27.80 -23.52 20.63
CA ALA A 81 28.09 -22.42 19.73
C ALA A 81 27.07 -21.27 19.92
N PRO A 82 27.48 -19.99 19.90
CA PRO A 82 26.59 -18.85 20.10
C PRO A 82 25.33 -18.86 19.23
N ARG A 83 25.48 -19.27 17.95
CA ARG A 83 24.33 -19.41 17.03
C ARG A 83 23.30 -20.44 17.48
N ARG A 84 23.71 -21.52 18.15
CA ARG A 84 22.78 -22.53 18.70
C ARG A 84 22.04 -22.00 19.92
N ILE A 85 22.67 -21.14 20.70
CA ILE A 85 22.04 -20.43 21.83
C ILE A 85 21.01 -19.44 21.29
N GLY A 86 21.42 -18.55 20.38
CA GLY A 86 20.53 -17.60 19.73
C GLY A 86 19.36 -18.26 19.03
N GLY A 87 19.62 -19.34 18.27
CA GLY A 87 18.59 -20.12 17.59
C GLY A 87 17.60 -20.75 18.56
N ALA A 88 18.04 -21.26 19.71
CA ALA A 88 17.12 -21.80 20.73
C ALA A 88 16.21 -20.71 21.32
N LEU A 89 16.75 -19.53 21.62
CA LEU A 89 15.98 -18.40 22.16
C LEU A 89 14.96 -17.87 21.15
N LEU A 90 15.42 -17.63 19.92
CA LEU A 90 14.56 -17.12 18.84
C LEU A 90 13.45 -18.13 18.50
N LEU A 91 13.78 -19.42 18.38
CA LEU A 91 12.78 -20.45 18.11
C LEU A 91 11.77 -20.57 19.26
N ALA A 92 12.20 -20.46 20.52
CA ALA A 92 11.28 -20.43 21.66
C ALA A 92 10.32 -19.25 21.55
N GLY A 93 10.81 -18.06 21.24
CA GLY A 93 9.95 -16.88 21.05
C GLY A 93 8.99 -17.01 19.87
N LEU A 94 9.41 -17.60 18.75
CA LEU A 94 8.52 -17.86 17.60
C LEU A 94 7.43 -18.89 17.93
N VAL A 95 7.74 -19.92 18.71
CA VAL A 95 6.73 -20.88 19.20
C VAL A 95 5.76 -20.21 20.17
N ILE A 96 6.25 -19.34 21.07
CA ILE A 96 5.40 -18.53 21.94
C ILE A 96 4.46 -17.66 21.11
N ALA A 97 4.97 -16.96 20.09
CA ALA A 97 4.14 -16.17 19.19
C ALA A 97 3.09 -17.03 18.46
N ALA A 98 3.43 -18.26 18.06
CA ALA A 98 2.47 -19.18 17.44
C ALA A 98 1.35 -19.57 18.42
N LEU A 99 1.69 -19.90 19.67
CA LEU A 99 0.73 -20.26 20.70
C LEU A 99 -0.16 -19.09 21.15
N VAL A 100 0.37 -17.87 21.15
CA VAL A 100 -0.37 -16.67 21.57
C VAL A 100 -1.17 -16.07 20.42
N VAL A 101 -0.71 -16.15 19.17
CA VAL A 101 -1.34 -15.47 18.03
C VAL A 101 -2.02 -16.44 17.07
N ALA A 102 -1.27 -17.37 16.48
CA ALA A 102 -1.82 -18.28 15.48
C ALA A 102 -2.84 -19.25 16.09
N LEU A 103 -2.58 -19.79 17.28
CA LEU A 103 -3.46 -20.78 17.90
C LEU A 103 -4.85 -20.18 18.21
N PRO A 104 -5.02 -19.03 18.89
CA PRO A 104 -6.33 -18.41 19.06
C PRO A 104 -7.06 -18.12 17.75
N ALA A 105 -6.35 -17.59 16.75
CA ALA A 105 -6.93 -17.32 15.43
C ALA A 105 -7.40 -18.62 14.74
N ALA A 106 -6.61 -19.69 14.82
CA ALA A 106 -6.96 -21.00 14.27
C ALA A 106 -8.12 -21.65 15.04
N LEU A 107 -8.19 -21.49 16.36
CA LEU A 107 -9.31 -21.98 17.18
C LEU A 107 -10.61 -21.25 16.84
N LEU A 108 -10.57 -19.92 16.70
CA LEU A 108 -11.73 -19.15 16.25
C LEU A 108 -12.16 -19.62 14.85
N LEU A 109 -11.21 -19.76 13.92
CA LEU A 109 -11.50 -20.21 12.56
C LEU A 109 -12.12 -21.63 12.54
N ALA A 110 -11.56 -22.54 13.32
CA ALA A 110 -12.10 -23.89 13.48
C ALA A 110 -13.51 -23.85 14.10
N PHE A 111 -13.75 -22.98 15.07
CA PHE A 111 -15.09 -22.77 15.65
C PHE A 111 -16.10 -22.31 14.59
N HIS A 112 -15.77 -21.32 13.74
CA HIS A 112 -16.65 -20.91 12.64
C HIS A 112 -16.87 -22.03 11.63
N HIS A 113 -15.82 -22.79 11.31
CA HIS A 113 -15.91 -23.91 10.37
C HIS A 113 -16.85 -25.01 10.88
N LEU A 114 -16.74 -25.37 12.16
CA LEU A 114 -17.53 -26.43 12.80
C LEU A 114 -18.98 -26.02 13.06
N THR A 115 -19.21 -24.77 13.46
CA THR A 115 -20.56 -24.28 13.80
C THR A 115 -21.32 -23.74 12.59
N GLY A 116 -20.63 -23.49 11.49
CA GLY A 116 -21.19 -22.88 10.27
C GLY A 116 -21.57 -21.41 10.44
N GLY A 117 -21.01 -20.73 11.45
CA GLY A 117 -21.36 -19.34 11.79
C GLY A 117 -20.83 -18.27 10.82
N SER A 118 -19.83 -18.59 10.01
CA SER A 118 -19.30 -17.71 8.94
C SER A 118 -18.78 -18.54 7.76
N ALA A 119 -18.65 -17.91 6.59
CA ALA A 119 -18.10 -18.54 5.41
C ALA A 119 -16.56 -18.71 5.52
N VAL A 120 -16.12 -19.82 6.12
CA VAL A 120 -14.69 -20.16 6.20
C VAL A 120 -14.18 -20.69 4.86
N GLU A 121 -13.46 -19.84 4.15
CA GLU A 121 -12.70 -20.17 2.94
C GLU A 121 -11.24 -20.57 3.20
N THR A 122 -10.59 -21.14 2.18
CA THR A 122 -9.17 -21.52 2.19
C THR A 122 -8.22 -20.35 2.48
N ARG A 123 -8.54 -19.12 2.03
CA ARG A 123 -7.70 -17.95 2.32
C ARG A 123 -7.60 -17.62 3.81
N HIS A 124 -8.64 -17.93 4.59
CA HIS A 124 -8.64 -17.63 6.02
C HIS A 124 -7.68 -18.53 6.79
N LEU A 125 -7.32 -19.70 6.24
CA LEU A 125 -6.26 -20.55 6.80
C LEU A 125 -4.89 -19.87 6.78
N LEU A 126 -4.71 -18.86 5.91
CA LEU A 126 -3.49 -18.07 5.85
C LEU A 126 -3.45 -16.97 6.91
N LEU A 127 -4.59 -16.56 7.49
CA LEU A 127 -4.64 -15.47 8.47
C LEU A 127 -3.88 -15.80 9.77
N PRO A 128 -4.03 -16.99 10.39
CA PRO A 128 -3.20 -17.38 11.54
C PRO A 128 -1.70 -17.35 11.23
N VAL A 129 -1.32 -17.82 10.03
CA VAL A 129 0.08 -17.85 9.58
C VAL A 129 0.60 -16.42 9.36
N ALA A 130 -0.20 -15.55 8.74
CA ALA A 130 0.14 -14.15 8.54
C ALA A 130 0.30 -13.41 9.87
N GLY A 131 -0.64 -13.57 10.81
CA GLY A 131 -0.55 -12.98 12.13
C GLY A 131 0.69 -13.45 12.91
N TRP A 132 0.99 -14.75 12.86
CA TRP A 132 2.19 -15.32 13.48
C TRP A 132 3.48 -14.79 12.85
N THR A 133 3.58 -14.79 11.52
CA THR A 133 4.80 -14.32 10.84
C THR A 133 5.04 -12.83 11.09
N ILE A 134 4.01 -11.97 11.04
CA ILE A 134 4.14 -10.54 11.36
C ILE A 134 4.58 -10.33 12.81
N THR A 135 3.98 -11.05 13.76
CA THR A 135 4.39 -11.02 15.17
C THR A 135 5.84 -11.49 15.32
N GLY A 136 6.22 -12.56 14.60
CA GLY A 136 7.57 -13.12 14.59
C GLY A 136 8.61 -12.15 14.02
N ILE A 137 8.27 -11.40 12.97
CA ILE A 137 9.14 -10.38 12.38
C ILE A 137 9.37 -9.27 13.40
N GLY A 138 8.29 -8.77 14.02
CA GLY A 138 8.38 -7.84 15.13
C GLY A 138 9.29 -8.36 16.23
N TYR A 139 9.08 -9.60 16.68
CA TYR A 139 9.90 -10.27 17.69
C TYR A 139 11.39 -10.33 17.33
N CYS A 140 11.74 -10.77 16.13
CA CYS A 140 13.14 -10.81 15.68
C CYS A 140 13.75 -9.41 15.59
N ILE A 141 12.99 -8.40 15.14
CA ILE A 141 13.41 -7.00 15.14
C ILE A 141 13.67 -6.50 16.57
N GLY A 142 12.75 -6.78 17.51
CA GLY A 142 12.91 -6.41 18.92
C GLY A 142 14.13 -7.06 19.57
N ALA A 143 14.38 -8.33 19.26
CA ALA A 143 15.60 -9.02 19.66
C ALA A 143 16.85 -8.30 19.09
N HIS A 144 16.91 -8.10 17.77
CA HIS A 144 18.01 -7.42 17.08
C HIS A 144 18.26 -6.00 17.61
N LEU A 145 17.21 -5.21 17.84
CA LEU A 145 17.29 -3.89 18.49
C LEU A 145 17.94 -3.94 19.86
N ARG A 146 17.74 -5.04 20.61
CA ARG A 146 18.25 -5.17 21.97
C ARG A 146 19.69 -5.64 22.05
N ILE A 147 20.10 -6.59 21.19
CA ILE A 147 21.45 -7.18 21.23
C ILE A 147 22.41 -6.60 20.19
N GLY A 148 21.89 -6.04 19.11
CA GLY A 148 22.67 -5.50 18.00
C GLY A 148 23.27 -4.13 18.27
N ALA A 149 24.01 -3.63 17.29
CA ALA A 149 24.58 -2.29 17.36
C ALA A 149 23.46 -1.26 17.28
N PRO A 150 23.28 -0.36 18.29
CA PRO A 150 22.14 0.55 18.35
C PRO A 150 22.08 1.52 17.16
N ARG A 151 23.21 1.72 16.46
CA ARG A 151 23.33 2.57 15.28
C ARG A 151 22.69 2.00 14.02
N PHE A 152 22.53 0.68 13.95
CA PHE A 152 22.05 -0.03 12.77
C PHE A 152 20.82 -0.86 13.03
N ALA A 153 20.61 -1.29 14.27
CA ALA A 153 19.55 -2.23 14.56
C ALA A 153 18.14 -1.68 14.21
N TRP A 154 17.97 -0.35 14.26
CA TRP A 154 16.74 0.33 13.81
C TRP A 154 16.44 0.12 12.32
N ALA A 155 17.46 -0.12 11.48
CA ALA A 155 17.27 -0.37 10.06
C ALA A 155 16.47 -1.64 9.77
N SER A 156 16.43 -2.59 10.72
CA SER A 156 15.59 -3.79 10.60
C SER A 156 14.09 -3.48 10.57
N LEU A 157 13.66 -2.30 11.05
CA LEU A 157 12.27 -1.82 10.90
C LEU A 157 11.86 -1.65 9.43
N LEU A 158 12.84 -1.51 8.51
CA LEU A 158 12.58 -1.47 7.09
C LEU A 158 11.84 -2.72 6.59
N LEU A 159 12.02 -3.87 7.23
CA LEU A 159 11.31 -5.11 6.87
C LEU A 159 9.80 -4.98 7.11
N LEU A 160 9.37 -4.30 8.18
CA LEU A 160 7.95 -4.03 8.43
C LEU A 160 7.40 -2.99 7.45
N VAL A 161 8.19 -1.95 7.14
CA VAL A 161 7.83 -0.96 6.12
C VAL A 161 7.67 -1.62 4.74
N TRP A 162 8.54 -2.56 4.40
CA TRP A 162 8.46 -3.30 3.15
C TRP A 162 7.18 -4.12 3.05
N ILE A 163 6.79 -4.84 4.11
CA ILE A 163 5.55 -5.61 4.15
C ILE A 163 4.34 -4.68 4.02
N HIS A 164 4.33 -3.55 4.73
CA HIS A 164 3.23 -2.59 4.68
C HIS A 164 3.04 -1.97 3.29
N GLN A 165 4.14 -1.63 2.61
CA GLN A 165 4.11 -1.02 1.27
C GLN A 165 4.01 -2.03 0.13
N SER A 166 4.00 -3.33 0.44
CA SER A 166 3.94 -4.37 -0.56
C SER A 166 2.55 -4.49 -1.18
N GLN A 167 2.52 -4.70 -2.49
CA GLN A 167 1.32 -5.01 -3.27
C GLN A 167 1.16 -6.53 -3.48
N ALA A 168 1.95 -7.36 -2.79
CA ALA A 168 1.78 -8.79 -2.78
C ALA A 168 0.45 -9.18 -2.13
N PHE A 169 -0.23 -10.20 -2.66
CA PHE A 169 -1.55 -10.62 -2.20
C PHE A 169 -1.59 -12.13 -1.90
N GLY A 170 -2.57 -12.55 -1.10
CA GLY A 170 -2.84 -13.95 -0.78
C GLY A 170 -1.59 -14.72 -0.32
N PRO A 171 -1.29 -15.90 -0.89
CA PRO A 171 -0.08 -16.67 -0.57
C PRO A 171 1.24 -15.91 -0.83
N GLY A 172 1.27 -15.03 -1.83
CA GLY A 172 2.45 -14.22 -2.14
C GLY A 172 2.81 -13.25 -1.01
N ALA A 173 1.80 -12.69 -0.34
CA ALA A 173 2.00 -11.85 0.84
C ALA A 173 2.59 -12.64 2.02
N VAL A 174 2.13 -13.88 2.24
CA VAL A 174 2.67 -14.76 3.29
C VAL A 174 4.11 -15.18 2.96
N LEU A 175 4.41 -15.51 1.71
CA LEU A 175 5.78 -15.82 1.27
C LEU A 175 6.72 -14.64 1.54
N LEU A 176 6.27 -13.42 1.23
CA LEU A 176 7.02 -12.20 1.53
C LEU A 176 7.28 -12.03 3.03
N GLN A 177 6.26 -12.26 3.87
CA GLN A 177 6.40 -12.22 5.33
C GLN A 177 7.39 -13.28 5.84
N LEU A 178 7.40 -14.49 5.27
CA LEU A 178 8.35 -15.55 5.62
C LEU A 178 9.79 -15.16 5.25
N ILE A 179 10.00 -14.47 4.13
CA ILE A 179 11.32 -13.98 3.73
C ILE A 179 11.79 -12.86 4.65
N ALA A 180 10.90 -11.92 4.98
CA ALA A 180 11.19 -10.87 5.95
C ALA A 180 11.49 -11.43 7.35
N LEU A 181 10.73 -12.43 7.80
CA LEU A 181 10.97 -13.16 9.05
C LEU A 181 12.34 -13.83 9.05
N SER A 182 12.65 -14.56 7.98
CA SER A 182 13.93 -15.24 7.84
C SER A 182 15.09 -14.24 7.86
N THR A 183 14.92 -13.09 7.19
CA THR A 183 15.91 -12.00 7.17
C THR A 183 16.09 -11.40 8.57
N ALA A 184 15.00 -11.06 9.27
CA ALA A 184 15.04 -10.53 10.63
C ALA A 184 15.69 -11.52 11.61
N MET A 185 15.39 -12.80 11.47
CA MET A 185 16.00 -13.87 12.27
C MET A 185 17.50 -13.99 12.00
N LEU A 186 17.94 -13.93 10.74
CA LEU A 186 19.37 -13.96 10.39
C LEU A 186 20.12 -12.75 10.95
N LEU A 187 19.53 -11.55 10.91
CA LEU A 187 20.09 -10.35 11.51
C LEU A 187 20.27 -10.52 13.03
N ALA A 188 19.22 -10.96 13.73
CA ALA A 188 19.27 -11.22 15.17
C ALA A 188 20.30 -12.31 15.53
N LEU A 189 20.40 -13.39 14.74
CA LEU A 189 21.40 -14.44 14.95
C LEU A 189 22.84 -13.95 14.75
N GLY A 190 23.07 -13.05 13.80
CA GLY A 190 24.38 -12.47 13.55
C GLY A 190 24.92 -11.66 14.73
N ASP A 191 24.03 -11.10 15.55
CA ASP A 191 24.38 -10.36 16.77
C ASP A 191 24.57 -11.21 18.02
N VAL A 192 24.24 -12.50 17.97
CA VAL A 192 24.52 -13.42 19.09
C VAL A 192 25.99 -13.82 19.05
N ARG A 193 26.84 -12.96 19.64
CA ARG A 193 28.30 -13.12 19.68
C ARG A 193 28.89 -12.86 21.08
N PRO A 194 30.07 -13.45 21.39
CA PRO A 194 30.73 -13.29 22.68
C PRO A 194 31.10 -11.84 22.98
N ASP A 195 31.72 -11.16 22.01
CA ASP A 195 32.06 -9.74 22.08
C ASP A 195 31.06 -8.92 21.26
N ARG A 196 30.23 -8.13 21.94
CA ARG A 196 29.24 -7.25 21.28
C ARG A 196 29.90 -6.04 20.61
N GLY A 197 31.15 -5.72 20.93
CA GLY A 197 31.90 -4.59 20.39
C GLY A 197 32.67 -4.89 19.10
N ARG A 198 32.96 -6.17 18.80
CA ARG A 198 33.80 -6.57 17.67
C ARG A 198 32.99 -7.21 16.54
N HIS A 199 33.14 -6.66 15.33
CA HIS A 199 32.52 -7.23 14.12
C HIS A 199 33.52 -8.16 13.44
N ASP A 200 33.50 -9.42 13.85
CA ASP A 200 34.45 -10.42 13.34
C ASP A 200 34.12 -10.89 11.92
N PHE A 201 32.85 -10.75 11.49
CA PHE A 201 32.39 -11.15 10.15
C PHE A 201 32.13 -9.96 9.24
N VAL A 202 32.96 -9.84 8.21
CA VAL A 202 32.88 -8.77 7.19
C VAL A 202 31.50 -8.75 6.51
N TRP A 203 30.93 -9.92 6.18
CA TRP A 203 29.62 -10.04 5.54
C TRP A 203 28.46 -9.47 6.38
N HIS A 204 28.41 -9.80 7.67
CA HIS A 204 27.36 -9.32 8.57
C HIS A 204 27.38 -7.79 8.71
N ARG A 205 28.59 -7.22 8.80
CA ARG A 205 28.77 -5.76 8.84
C ARG A 205 28.29 -5.09 7.54
N TRP A 206 28.59 -5.68 6.38
CA TRP A 206 28.12 -5.14 5.10
C TRP A 206 26.61 -5.26 4.95
N SER A 207 25.99 -6.38 5.36
CA SER A 207 24.53 -6.52 5.28
C SER A 207 23.80 -5.52 6.18
N GLU A 208 24.26 -5.31 7.41
CA GLU A 208 23.69 -4.29 8.31
C GLU A 208 23.85 -2.88 7.74
N THR A 209 25.03 -2.58 7.17
CA THR A 209 25.27 -1.24 6.65
C THR A 209 24.50 -0.98 5.36
N LEU A 210 24.34 -1.99 4.50
CA LEU A 210 23.49 -1.89 3.31
C LEU A 210 22.03 -1.70 3.71
N LEU A 211 21.54 -2.49 4.66
CA LEU A 211 20.17 -2.35 5.17
C LEU A 211 19.94 -0.96 5.76
N ALA A 212 20.91 -0.45 6.51
CA ALA A 212 20.87 0.92 7.03
C ALA A 212 20.95 1.98 5.93
N GLY A 213 21.77 1.78 4.90
CA GLY A 213 21.80 2.65 3.72
C GLY A 213 20.43 2.71 3.03
N PHE A 214 19.78 1.57 2.84
CA PHE A 214 18.41 1.50 2.32
C PHE A 214 17.40 2.21 3.23
N ALA A 215 17.44 1.95 4.53
CA ALA A 215 16.55 2.56 5.50
C ALA A 215 16.73 4.09 5.57
N ILE A 216 17.98 4.58 5.57
CA ILE A 216 18.32 6.00 5.49
C ILE A 216 17.88 6.60 4.16
N GLY A 217 18.02 5.88 3.04
CA GLY A 217 17.59 6.38 1.73
C GLY A 217 16.09 6.62 1.67
N ILE A 218 15.30 5.66 2.16
CA ILE A 218 13.84 5.77 2.21
C ILE A 218 13.41 6.84 3.22
N ALA A 219 13.90 6.76 4.46
CA ALA A 219 13.56 7.72 5.50
C ALA A 219 14.04 9.14 5.16
N GLY A 220 15.23 9.26 4.56
CA GLY A 220 15.81 10.53 4.11
C GLY A 220 15.05 11.14 2.94
N THR A 221 14.60 10.33 1.97
CA THR A 221 13.73 10.82 0.89
C THR A 221 12.40 11.34 1.47
N PHE A 222 11.79 10.61 2.40
CA PHE A 222 10.56 11.04 3.07
C PHE A 222 10.79 12.32 3.90
N ALA A 223 11.79 12.32 4.77
CA ALA A 223 12.11 13.43 5.65
C ALA A 223 12.47 14.70 4.87
N LEU A 224 13.26 14.58 3.80
CA LEU A 224 13.63 15.73 2.99
C LEU A 224 12.42 16.27 2.21
N ARG A 225 11.56 15.40 1.65
CA ARG A 225 10.30 15.84 1.04
C ARG A 225 9.41 16.56 2.04
N PHE A 226 9.26 16.01 3.25
CA PHE A 226 8.49 16.62 4.33
C PHE A 226 9.08 17.98 4.76
N LEU A 227 10.39 18.06 4.97
CA LEU A 227 11.08 19.30 5.35
C LEU A 227 10.97 20.36 4.25
N MET A 228 11.05 19.98 2.99
CA MET A 228 10.84 20.90 1.86
C MET A 228 9.40 21.42 1.85
N GLN A 229 8.40 20.54 2.01
CA GLN A 229 7.00 20.95 2.11
C GLN A 229 6.75 21.87 3.32
N LEU A 230 7.28 21.51 4.49
CA LEU A 230 7.17 22.32 5.71
C LEU A 230 7.84 23.68 5.54
N ALA A 231 9.02 23.74 4.93
CA ALA A 231 9.71 25.00 4.62
C ALA A 231 8.88 25.87 3.67
N MET A 232 8.31 25.28 2.62
CA MET A 232 7.40 25.98 1.72
C MET A 232 6.16 26.48 2.47
N MET A 233 5.61 25.69 3.41
CA MET A 233 4.47 26.12 4.22
C MET A 233 4.82 27.31 5.10
N MET A 234 5.97 27.28 5.78
CA MET A 234 6.44 28.36 6.64
C MET A 234 6.72 29.66 5.87
N ILE A 235 7.21 29.57 4.64
CA ILE A 235 7.47 30.72 3.77
C ILE A 235 6.20 31.14 3.01
N GLY A 236 5.10 30.39 3.12
CA GLY A 236 3.83 30.69 2.45
C GLY A 236 3.80 30.37 0.95
N THR A 237 4.78 29.61 0.45
CA THR A 237 4.91 29.23 -0.98
C THR A 237 4.38 27.82 -1.28
N HIS A 238 3.85 27.12 -0.28
CA HIS A 238 3.27 25.80 -0.49
C HIS A 238 2.00 25.90 -1.35
N PRO A 239 1.83 25.11 -2.42
CA PRO A 239 0.67 25.21 -3.31
C PRO A 239 -0.68 25.03 -2.63
N LEU A 240 -0.71 24.27 -1.53
CA LEU A 240 -1.91 24.07 -0.72
C LEU A 240 -2.15 25.18 0.32
N ASN A 241 -1.27 26.18 0.43
CA ASN A 241 -1.48 27.32 1.32
C ASN A 241 -2.25 28.42 0.58
N GLY A 242 -3.42 28.79 1.11
CA GLY A 242 -4.18 29.93 0.60
C GLY A 242 -4.64 29.74 -0.85
N ILE A 243 -4.39 30.76 -1.67
CA ILE A 243 -4.77 30.83 -3.09
C ILE A 243 -3.78 29.97 -3.91
N PRO A 244 -4.28 28.98 -4.67
CA PRO A 244 -3.43 28.14 -5.53
C PRO A 244 -2.59 28.94 -6.53
N PRO A 245 -1.41 28.43 -6.95
CA PRO A 245 -0.63 29.05 -8.01
C PRO A 245 -1.45 29.14 -9.33
N PRO A 246 -1.55 30.30 -9.96
CA PRO A 246 -2.35 30.48 -11.18
C PRO A 246 -1.77 29.69 -12.35
N GLY A 247 -2.65 29.07 -13.14
CA GLY A 247 -2.33 28.12 -14.19
C GLY A 247 -1.83 26.76 -13.70
N GLY A 248 -1.85 26.51 -12.39
CA GLY A 248 -1.28 25.33 -11.74
C GLY A 248 -2.21 24.12 -11.73
N LEU A 249 -1.66 22.94 -11.45
CA LEU A 249 -2.46 21.72 -11.24
C LEU A 249 -3.31 21.83 -9.97
N VAL A 250 -2.77 22.39 -8.89
CA VAL A 250 -3.48 22.56 -7.63
C VAL A 250 -4.64 23.55 -7.78
N GLU A 251 -4.49 24.59 -8.59
CA GLU A 251 -5.60 25.46 -8.97
C GLU A 251 -6.67 24.64 -9.68
N ALA A 252 -6.32 23.95 -10.78
CA ALA A 252 -7.27 23.17 -11.55
C ALA A 252 -8.01 22.10 -10.72
N VAL A 253 -7.32 21.40 -9.82
CA VAL A 253 -7.93 20.38 -8.95
C VAL A 253 -8.87 21.00 -7.92
N ARG A 254 -8.58 22.20 -7.42
CA ARG A 254 -9.38 22.89 -6.38
C ARG A 254 -10.46 23.80 -6.95
N SER A 255 -10.39 24.16 -8.23
CA SER A 255 -11.42 24.93 -8.92
C SER A 255 -12.76 24.22 -8.87
N ASP A 256 -13.83 25.01 -8.85
CA ASP A 256 -15.14 24.49 -9.14
C ASP A 256 -15.18 23.92 -10.56
N GLY A 257 -16.03 22.92 -10.80
CA GLY A 257 -16.14 22.28 -12.11
C GLY A 257 -16.47 23.28 -13.22
N GLN A 258 -17.31 24.28 -12.94
CA GLN A 258 -17.68 25.33 -13.90
C GLN A 258 -16.47 26.19 -14.28
N GLU A 259 -15.78 26.72 -13.26
CA GLU A 259 -14.59 27.55 -13.44
C GLU A 259 -13.50 26.80 -14.21
N LEU A 260 -13.32 25.51 -13.90
CA LEU A 260 -12.33 24.67 -14.55
C LEU A 260 -12.63 24.49 -16.05
N ILE A 261 -13.88 24.19 -16.41
CA ILE A 261 -14.29 24.06 -17.82
C ILE A 261 -14.09 25.38 -18.55
N VAL A 262 -14.57 26.50 -18.00
CA VAL A 262 -14.38 27.84 -18.59
C VAL A 262 -12.90 28.14 -18.81
N ALA A 263 -12.05 27.83 -17.84
CA ALA A 263 -10.63 28.12 -17.91
C ALA A 263 -9.86 27.27 -18.93
N GLY A 264 -10.42 26.14 -19.37
CA GLY A 264 -9.83 25.31 -20.43
C GLY A 264 -10.32 25.66 -21.85
N LEU A 265 -11.36 26.48 -22.00
CA LEU A 265 -11.92 26.90 -23.29
C LEU A 265 -11.16 28.10 -23.88
N ASP A 266 -10.98 28.11 -25.20
CA ASP A 266 -10.38 29.21 -25.94
C ASP A 266 -11.38 30.36 -26.11
N GLN A 267 -11.19 31.44 -25.35
CA GLN A 267 -12.06 32.60 -25.36
C GLN A 267 -12.00 33.40 -26.69
N SER A 268 -11.03 33.13 -27.56
CA SER A 268 -10.94 33.75 -28.88
C SER A 268 -11.93 33.13 -29.90
N ASP A 269 -12.32 31.87 -29.69
CA ASP A 269 -13.32 31.17 -30.49
C ASP A 269 -14.75 31.56 -30.03
N PRO A 270 -15.59 32.14 -30.92
CA PRO A 270 -16.95 32.53 -30.58
C PRO A 270 -17.81 31.39 -30.02
N GLN A 271 -17.62 30.16 -30.51
CA GLN A 271 -18.40 29.00 -30.05
C GLN A 271 -18.00 28.59 -28.64
N GLN A 272 -16.70 28.56 -28.35
CA GLN A 272 -16.19 28.23 -27.03
C GLN A 272 -16.50 29.31 -26.00
N ARG A 273 -16.56 30.58 -26.40
CA ARG A 273 -17.03 31.67 -25.54
C ARG A 273 -18.50 31.48 -25.13
N PHE A 274 -19.34 31.09 -26.07
CA PHE A 274 -20.75 30.78 -25.77
C PHE A 274 -20.86 29.59 -24.79
N TRP A 275 -20.08 28.54 -24.99
CA TRP A 275 -20.02 27.43 -24.03
C TRP A 275 -19.51 27.85 -22.66
N ALA A 276 -18.57 28.79 -22.59
CA ALA A 276 -18.10 29.34 -21.33
C ALA A 276 -19.23 30.08 -20.59
N GLU A 277 -20.05 30.86 -21.30
CA GLU A 277 -21.25 31.49 -20.72
C GLU A 277 -22.25 30.45 -20.21
N GLN A 278 -22.51 29.39 -20.98
CA GLN A 278 -23.38 28.30 -20.53
C GLN A 278 -22.81 27.58 -19.30
N ALA A 279 -21.49 27.35 -19.26
CA ALA A 279 -20.82 26.68 -18.14
C ALA A 279 -21.01 27.42 -16.81
N THR A 280 -21.09 28.75 -16.82
CA THR A 280 -21.35 29.55 -15.60
C THR A 280 -22.78 29.42 -15.07
N LEU A 281 -23.72 28.92 -15.87
CA LEU A 281 -25.14 28.81 -15.52
C LEU A 281 -25.59 27.37 -15.26
N SER A 282 -24.81 26.39 -15.71
CA SER A 282 -25.15 24.97 -15.67
C SER A 282 -24.45 24.24 -14.52
N GLU A 283 -25.10 23.23 -13.96
CA GLU A 283 -24.46 22.33 -13.00
C GLU A 283 -23.30 21.57 -13.66
N VAL A 284 -22.26 21.23 -12.89
CA VAL A 284 -21.16 20.38 -13.36
C VAL A 284 -21.07 19.16 -12.48
N VAL A 285 -20.99 17.98 -13.11
CA VAL A 285 -20.81 16.71 -12.41
C VAL A 285 -19.33 16.35 -12.45
N THR A 286 -18.74 16.17 -11.26
CA THR A 286 -17.34 15.78 -11.11
C THR A 286 -17.23 14.31 -10.70
N THR A 287 -16.30 13.58 -11.32
CA THR A 287 -15.91 12.22 -10.92
C THR A 287 -14.40 12.03 -11.06
N GLY A 288 -13.85 10.97 -10.48
CA GLY A 288 -12.42 10.67 -10.58
C GLY A 288 -12.10 9.25 -10.14
N PRO A 289 -10.88 8.75 -10.38
CA PRO A 289 -10.50 7.41 -9.95
C PRO A 289 -10.53 7.28 -8.43
N ASP A 290 -11.43 6.45 -7.88
CA ASP A 290 -11.55 6.16 -6.44
C ASP A 290 -11.35 4.67 -6.10
N ILE A 291 -11.48 3.77 -7.07
CA ILE A 291 -11.22 2.32 -6.91
C ILE A 291 -9.74 2.06 -7.22
N GLY A 292 -8.89 2.15 -6.19
CA GLY A 292 -7.43 2.21 -6.34
C GLY A 292 -6.73 0.88 -6.70
N ASP A 293 -7.07 -0.23 -6.03
CA ASP A 293 -6.39 -1.52 -6.21
C ASP A 293 -7.31 -2.58 -6.80
N PRO A 294 -6.86 -3.34 -7.81
CA PRO A 294 -7.64 -4.43 -8.34
C PRO A 294 -7.81 -5.51 -7.29
N SER A 295 -9.06 -5.82 -7.01
CA SER A 295 -9.45 -6.96 -6.22
C SER A 295 -8.87 -8.25 -6.84
N GLN A 296 -8.21 -9.07 -6.01
CA GLN A 296 -7.62 -10.34 -6.43
C GLN A 296 -8.27 -11.50 -5.69
N ARG A 297 -8.52 -12.59 -6.42
CA ARG A 297 -9.01 -13.83 -5.82
C ARG A 297 -8.00 -14.31 -4.76
N TYR A 298 -8.52 -14.79 -3.63
CA TYR A 298 -7.72 -15.21 -2.47
C TYR A 298 -6.85 -14.11 -1.82
N SER A 299 -7.15 -12.83 -2.02
CA SER A 299 -6.58 -11.76 -1.17
C SER A 299 -6.88 -12.04 0.31
N LEU A 300 -5.91 -11.77 1.20
CA LEU A 300 -6.03 -12.00 2.64
C LEU A 300 -7.12 -11.15 3.29
N ALA A 301 -7.45 -10.02 2.69
CA ALA A 301 -8.50 -9.10 3.13
C ALA A 301 -9.37 -8.69 1.95
N ASN A 302 -10.56 -8.18 2.26
CA ASN A 302 -11.44 -7.63 1.24
C ASN A 302 -10.98 -6.22 0.81
N PRO A 303 -11.12 -5.87 -0.49
CA PRO A 303 -10.74 -4.56 -1.01
C PRO A 303 -11.63 -3.42 -0.46
N GLY A 304 -12.86 -3.73 -0.07
CA GLY A 304 -13.82 -2.82 0.54
C GLY A 304 -14.85 -3.62 1.34
N ASP A 305 -15.95 -2.98 1.70
CA ASP A 305 -17.09 -3.71 2.29
C ASP A 305 -17.74 -4.58 1.20
N ASN A 306 -17.87 -5.86 1.50
CA ASN A 306 -18.42 -6.87 0.60
C ASN A 306 -19.61 -7.60 1.24
N VAL A 307 -20.24 -6.95 2.22
CA VAL A 307 -21.46 -7.38 2.87
C VAL A 307 -22.65 -6.60 2.32
N ILE A 308 -23.72 -7.30 1.94
CA ILE A 308 -24.98 -6.67 1.54
C ILE A 308 -26.05 -7.09 2.52
N VAL A 309 -26.71 -6.13 3.15
CA VAL A 309 -27.74 -6.38 4.16
C VAL A 309 -29.13 -6.24 3.53
N ASP A 310 -29.87 -7.34 3.48
CA ASP A 310 -31.28 -7.37 3.09
C ASP A 310 -32.15 -7.46 4.35
N GLY A 311 -32.47 -6.29 4.91
CA GLY A 311 -33.28 -6.16 6.11
C GLY A 311 -34.65 -6.84 6.02
N PRO A 312 -35.45 -6.60 4.95
CA PRO A 312 -36.76 -7.22 4.78
C PRO A 312 -36.71 -8.75 4.74
N ALA A 313 -35.73 -9.35 4.05
CA ALA A 313 -35.56 -10.79 4.01
C ALA A 313 -34.83 -11.35 5.23
N ARG A 314 -34.25 -10.49 6.08
CA ARG A 314 -33.31 -10.84 7.16
C ARG A 314 -32.14 -11.67 6.65
N LEU A 315 -31.66 -11.33 5.46
CA LEU A 315 -30.52 -11.96 4.83
C LEU A 315 -29.32 -11.03 4.82
N GLU A 316 -28.15 -11.61 4.86
CA GLU A 316 -26.88 -10.93 4.73
C GLU A 316 -26.05 -11.67 3.69
N TRP A 317 -25.66 -10.99 2.62
CA TRP A 317 -24.89 -11.61 1.55
C TRP A 317 -23.41 -11.35 1.78
N HIS A 318 -22.66 -12.43 1.90
CA HIS A 318 -21.21 -12.40 2.07
C HIS A 318 -20.54 -12.87 0.79
N PHE A 319 -19.52 -12.16 0.32
CA PHE A 319 -18.78 -12.61 -0.85
C PHE A 319 -17.85 -13.79 -0.53
N ASP A 320 -17.98 -14.89 -1.28
CA ASP A 320 -17.15 -16.10 -1.17
C ASP A 320 -16.03 -16.07 -2.24
N HIS A 321 -14.74 -15.87 -1.89
CA HIS A 321 -13.63 -15.85 -2.88
C HIS A 321 -13.31 -17.24 -3.43
N GLY A 322 -13.66 -18.30 -2.70
CA GLY A 322 -13.47 -19.68 -3.15
C GLY A 322 -14.39 -20.00 -4.32
N ARG A 323 -15.66 -19.60 -4.22
CA ARG A 323 -16.68 -19.82 -5.26
C ARG A 323 -16.90 -18.64 -6.19
N MET A 324 -16.26 -17.50 -5.90
CA MET A 324 -16.39 -16.23 -6.61
C MET A 324 -17.84 -15.78 -6.79
N ARG A 325 -18.64 -15.84 -5.72
CA ARG A 325 -20.06 -15.43 -5.73
C ARG A 325 -20.51 -15.03 -4.33
N TYR A 326 -21.58 -14.27 -4.23
CA TYR A 326 -22.21 -14.01 -2.94
C TYR A 326 -22.91 -15.26 -2.38
N ARG A 327 -22.88 -15.40 -1.07
CA ARG A 327 -23.58 -16.42 -0.30
C ARG A 327 -24.49 -15.74 0.69
N ALA A 328 -25.78 -16.06 0.65
CA ALA A 328 -26.74 -15.56 1.64
C ALA A 328 -26.56 -16.28 2.98
N MET A 329 -26.60 -15.49 4.03
CA MET A 329 -26.57 -15.90 5.43
C MET A 329 -27.84 -15.34 6.09
N ASP A 330 -28.50 -16.13 6.93
CA ASP A 330 -29.62 -15.67 7.76
C ASP A 330 -29.06 -14.81 8.91
N GLN A 331 -29.55 -13.58 9.05
CA GLN A 331 -29.02 -12.62 10.04
C GLN A 331 -29.19 -13.08 11.49
N ARG A 332 -30.22 -13.87 11.79
CA ARG A 332 -30.54 -14.32 13.16
C ARG A 332 -29.66 -15.50 13.56
N THR A 333 -29.49 -16.45 12.65
CA THR A 333 -28.79 -17.71 12.92
C THR A 333 -27.32 -17.67 12.50
N ARG A 334 -26.93 -16.67 11.68
CA ARG A 334 -25.64 -16.59 10.98
C ARG A 334 -25.30 -17.87 10.22
N ARG A 335 -26.31 -18.56 9.70
CA ARG A 335 -26.15 -19.79 8.92
C ARG A 335 -26.48 -19.56 7.46
N PRO A 336 -25.94 -20.38 6.55
CA PRO A 336 -26.27 -20.30 5.12
C PRO A 336 -27.78 -20.39 4.91
N ALA A 337 -28.35 -19.39 4.24
CA ALA A 337 -29.75 -19.39 3.85
C ALA A 337 -29.90 -20.22 2.56
N HIS A 338 -30.13 -21.53 2.71
CA HIS A 338 -30.20 -22.46 1.57
C HIS A 338 -31.37 -22.19 0.61
N GLU A 339 -32.39 -21.46 1.06
CA GLU A 339 -33.55 -21.05 0.25
C GLU A 339 -33.29 -19.78 -0.57
N ALA A 340 -32.16 -19.10 -0.34
CA ALA A 340 -31.82 -17.90 -1.09
C ALA A 340 -31.37 -18.26 -2.53
N PRO A 341 -31.71 -17.42 -3.53
CA PRO A 341 -31.32 -17.67 -4.90
C PRO A 341 -29.80 -17.61 -5.10
N LEU A 342 -29.32 -18.27 -6.14
CA LEU A 342 -27.90 -18.33 -6.44
C LEU A 342 -27.41 -16.98 -6.96
N ALA A 343 -26.40 -16.41 -6.30
CA ALA A 343 -25.72 -15.22 -6.79
C ALA A 343 -24.88 -15.52 -8.06
N PRO A 344 -24.68 -14.53 -8.93
CA PRO A 344 -23.89 -14.68 -10.14
C PRO A 344 -22.43 -14.99 -9.83
N LEU A 345 -21.80 -15.73 -10.75
CA LEU A 345 -20.36 -15.97 -10.71
C LEU A 345 -19.62 -14.71 -11.18
N LEU A 346 -18.67 -14.25 -10.38
CA LEU A 346 -17.84 -13.08 -10.65
C LEU A 346 -16.42 -13.51 -11.04
N GLN A 347 -15.74 -12.69 -11.84
CA GLN A 347 -14.37 -12.97 -12.28
C GLN A 347 -13.33 -12.43 -11.30
N VAL A 348 -13.66 -11.32 -10.63
CA VAL A 348 -12.85 -10.68 -9.60
C VAL A 348 -13.71 -10.43 -8.37
N PRO A 349 -13.12 -10.32 -7.16
CA PRO A 349 -13.88 -9.95 -5.99
C PRO A 349 -14.53 -8.58 -6.18
N PRO A 350 -15.77 -8.36 -5.73
CA PRO A 350 -16.44 -7.11 -5.90
C PRO A 350 -15.89 -6.05 -4.93
N VAL A 351 -16.28 -4.81 -5.20
CA VAL A 351 -16.34 -3.70 -4.24
C VAL A 351 -17.80 -3.27 -4.20
N SER A 352 -18.36 -3.15 -3.00
CA SER A 352 -19.71 -2.66 -2.83
C SER A 352 -19.73 -1.16 -2.57
N GLU A 353 -20.62 -0.48 -3.27
CA GLU A 353 -20.90 0.95 -3.14
C GLU A 353 -22.35 1.16 -2.69
N SER A 354 -22.64 2.36 -2.14
CA SER A 354 -24.00 2.77 -1.79
C SER A 354 -24.75 1.75 -0.90
N ASP A 355 -24.14 1.37 0.23
CA ASP A 355 -24.69 0.44 1.22
C ASP A 355 -25.13 -0.93 0.63
N GLY A 356 -24.35 -1.50 -0.29
CA GLY A 356 -24.66 -2.84 -0.82
C GLY A 356 -25.44 -2.87 -2.12
N LYS A 357 -25.92 -1.73 -2.62
CA LYS A 357 -26.88 -1.66 -3.73
C LYS A 357 -26.22 -1.64 -5.10
N LEU A 358 -25.01 -1.08 -5.19
CA LEU A 358 -24.20 -1.07 -6.40
C LEU A 358 -22.96 -1.91 -6.16
N ILE A 359 -22.68 -2.84 -7.07
CA ILE A 359 -21.61 -3.82 -6.92
C ILE A 359 -20.72 -3.71 -8.15
N VAL A 360 -19.48 -3.30 -7.93
CA VAL A 360 -18.45 -3.21 -8.97
C VAL A 360 -17.63 -4.48 -8.96
N ALA A 361 -17.69 -5.26 -10.05
CA ALA A 361 -17.00 -6.54 -10.17
C ALA A 361 -16.14 -6.58 -11.44
N GLY A 362 -15.06 -5.79 -11.44
CA GLY A 362 -14.12 -5.70 -12.55
C GLY A 362 -14.73 -4.99 -13.76
N ASN A 363 -15.11 -5.77 -14.77
CA ASN A 363 -15.74 -5.24 -15.99
C ASN A 363 -17.27 -5.20 -15.91
N ARG A 364 -17.87 -5.53 -14.76
CA ARG A 364 -19.33 -5.57 -14.58
C ARG A 364 -19.79 -4.65 -13.48
N LEU A 365 -20.94 -4.01 -13.70
CA LEU A 365 -21.73 -3.34 -12.67
C LEU A 365 -22.99 -4.17 -12.42
N LEU A 366 -23.21 -4.55 -11.17
CA LEU A 366 -24.40 -5.26 -10.74
C LEU A 366 -25.18 -4.44 -9.72
N THR A 367 -26.48 -4.72 -9.61
CA THR A 367 -27.30 -4.26 -8.49
C THR A 367 -27.95 -5.44 -7.79
N TYR A 368 -28.09 -5.37 -6.48
CA TYR A 368 -28.94 -6.28 -5.73
C TYR A 368 -30.31 -5.67 -5.49
N ALA A 369 -31.38 -6.36 -5.89
CA ALA A 369 -32.76 -5.94 -5.65
C ALA A 369 -33.33 -6.72 -4.46
N GLU A 370 -33.46 -6.06 -3.30
CA GLU A 370 -33.95 -6.66 -2.05
C GLU A 370 -35.33 -7.33 -2.20
N GLY A 371 -36.28 -6.65 -2.85
CA GLY A 371 -37.64 -7.18 -3.04
C GLY A 371 -37.71 -8.46 -3.88
N GLU A 372 -36.80 -8.61 -4.85
CA GLU A 372 -36.71 -9.79 -5.72
C GLU A 372 -35.68 -10.80 -5.21
N ARG A 373 -34.87 -10.42 -4.24
CA ARG A 373 -33.71 -11.14 -3.69
C ARG A 373 -32.71 -11.57 -4.76
N ARG A 374 -32.56 -10.80 -5.83
CA ARG A 374 -31.76 -11.19 -7.00
C ARG A 374 -30.74 -10.13 -7.39
N PHE A 375 -29.64 -10.61 -7.94
CA PHE A 375 -28.63 -9.79 -8.57
C PHE A 375 -28.99 -9.59 -10.04
N PHE A 376 -28.82 -8.35 -10.51
CA PHE A 376 -29.03 -7.97 -11.90
C PHE A 376 -27.75 -7.37 -12.45
N ASP A 377 -27.31 -7.89 -13.58
CA ASP A 377 -26.28 -7.24 -14.37
C ASP A 377 -26.85 -5.98 -14.99
N ARG A 378 -26.19 -4.85 -14.73
CA ARG A 378 -26.59 -3.56 -15.26
C ARG A 378 -25.72 -3.13 -16.41
N ILE A 379 -24.41 -3.30 -16.27
CA ILE A 379 -23.46 -2.90 -17.31
C ILE A 379 -22.38 -3.98 -17.42
N ALA A 380 -22.08 -4.38 -18.65
CA ALA A 380 -20.92 -5.20 -18.99
C ALA A 380 -19.97 -4.42 -19.90
N LEU A 381 -18.78 -4.12 -19.39
CA LEU A 381 -17.71 -3.50 -20.14
C LEU A 381 -16.98 -4.51 -21.03
N PRO A 382 -16.36 -4.05 -22.14
CA PRO A 382 -15.55 -4.89 -23.01
C PRO A 382 -14.45 -5.66 -22.27
N PRO A 383 -14.00 -6.81 -22.83
CA PRO A 383 -12.90 -7.57 -22.24
C PRO A 383 -11.63 -6.72 -22.06
N GLY A 384 -11.00 -6.81 -20.89
CA GLY A 384 -9.80 -6.04 -20.54
C GLY A 384 -10.06 -4.64 -19.99
N GLU A 385 -11.30 -4.15 -20.11
CA GLU A 385 -11.75 -2.91 -19.50
C GLU A 385 -12.34 -3.17 -18.10
N ARG A 386 -12.11 -2.26 -17.16
CA ARG A 386 -12.61 -2.38 -15.79
C ARG A 386 -12.96 -1.02 -15.21
N LEU A 387 -13.89 -1.02 -14.27
CA LEU A 387 -14.26 0.19 -13.54
C LEU A 387 -13.11 0.65 -12.64
N ILE A 388 -12.89 1.97 -12.61
CA ILE A 388 -11.90 2.64 -11.76
C ILE A 388 -12.53 3.70 -10.86
N ALA A 389 -13.83 3.95 -11.04
CA ALA A 389 -14.61 4.79 -10.15
C ALA A 389 -15.99 4.17 -9.87
N ALA A 390 -16.61 4.58 -8.77
CA ALA A 390 -18.04 4.38 -8.58
C ALA A 390 -18.86 5.05 -9.71
N PRO A 391 -20.00 4.48 -10.14
CA PRO A 391 -20.86 5.13 -11.13
C PRO A 391 -21.39 6.46 -10.59
N GLN A 392 -21.28 7.53 -11.38
CA GLN A 392 -21.68 8.87 -10.99
C GLN A 392 -22.97 9.29 -11.73
N PRO A 393 -24.10 9.49 -11.03
CA PRO A 393 -25.29 10.08 -11.64
C PRO A 393 -24.98 11.49 -12.16
N ALA A 394 -25.42 11.78 -13.39
CA ALA A 394 -25.25 13.07 -14.05
C ALA A 394 -26.56 13.44 -14.74
N TRP A 395 -27.44 14.18 -14.05
CA TRP A 395 -28.80 14.52 -14.52
C TRP A 395 -29.64 13.27 -14.86
N ASP A 396 -30.09 13.13 -16.10
CA ASP A 396 -30.78 11.96 -16.63
C ASP A 396 -29.83 10.88 -17.17
N ARG A 397 -28.51 11.07 -16.96
CA ARG A 397 -27.43 10.19 -17.39
C ARG A 397 -26.70 9.54 -16.22
N LEU A 398 -25.88 8.56 -16.59
CA LEU A 398 -24.91 7.92 -15.73
C LEU A 398 -23.53 8.00 -16.37
N ALA A 399 -22.61 8.67 -15.68
CA ALA A 399 -21.20 8.70 -16.03
C ALA A 399 -20.49 7.50 -15.38
N LEU A 400 -19.79 6.72 -16.19
CA LEU A 400 -19.11 5.51 -15.78
C LEU A 400 -17.64 5.57 -16.20
N LEU A 401 -16.75 5.59 -15.20
CA LEU A 401 -15.31 5.72 -15.44
C LEU A 401 -14.64 4.34 -15.43
N SER A 402 -14.04 3.96 -16.57
CA SER A 402 -13.23 2.75 -16.68
C SER A 402 -11.74 3.07 -16.77
N ASN A 403 -10.87 2.06 -16.83
CA ASN A 403 -9.44 2.23 -17.08
C ASN A 403 -9.09 2.63 -18.53
N ASN A 404 -10.08 2.75 -19.42
CA ASN A 404 -9.86 3.04 -20.84
C ASN A 404 -10.62 4.28 -21.32
N ALA A 405 -11.82 4.52 -20.79
CA ALA A 405 -12.72 5.55 -21.27
C ALA A 405 -13.67 6.06 -20.18
N LEU A 406 -14.22 7.25 -20.41
CA LEU A 406 -15.47 7.69 -19.81
C LEU A 406 -16.63 7.20 -20.68
N ARG A 407 -17.58 6.49 -20.08
CA ARG A 407 -18.79 6.02 -20.76
C ARG A 407 -20.01 6.72 -20.20
N ILE A 408 -20.89 7.18 -21.09
CA ILE A 408 -22.13 7.86 -20.73
C ILE A 408 -23.30 6.95 -21.10
N TYR A 409 -24.15 6.68 -20.12
CA TYR A 409 -25.38 5.89 -20.27
C TYR A 409 -26.59 6.74 -19.90
N ASP A 410 -27.78 6.28 -20.27
CA ASP A 410 -29.02 6.74 -19.66
C ASP A 410 -29.08 6.27 -18.20
N ALA A 411 -29.52 7.12 -17.25
CA ALA A 411 -29.59 6.77 -15.83
C ALA A 411 -30.46 5.52 -15.56
N ARG A 412 -31.44 5.26 -16.43
CA ARG A 412 -32.32 4.07 -16.35
C ARG A 412 -31.57 2.76 -16.60
N VAL A 413 -30.31 2.80 -17.06
CA VAL A 413 -29.44 1.62 -17.18
C VAL A 413 -29.27 0.89 -15.85
N ILE A 414 -29.26 1.62 -14.71
CA ILE A 414 -29.15 1.02 -13.38
C ILE A 414 -30.38 0.15 -13.07
N GLN A 415 -31.54 0.46 -13.65
CA GLN A 415 -32.80 -0.26 -13.38
C GLN A 415 -33.11 -1.34 -14.40
N ARG A 416 -32.73 -1.17 -15.67
CA ARG A 416 -33.09 -2.09 -16.77
C ARG A 416 -31.92 -2.74 -17.49
N GLY A 417 -30.70 -2.30 -17.22
CA GLY A 417 -29.48 -2.81 -17.84
C GLY A 417 -29.15 -2.21 -19.20
N ASP A 418 -27.92 -2.46 -19.64
CA ASP A 418 -27.29 -1.93 -20.85
C ASP A 418 -27.82 -2.50 -22.16
N LEU A 419 -28.48 -3.66 -22.13
CA LEU A 419 -29.22 -4.17 -23.28
C LEU A 419 -30.45 -3.30 -23.63
N ALA A 420 -31.13 -2.77 -22.61
CA ALA A 420 -32.29 -1.89 -22.79
C ALA A 420 -31.87 -0.43 -23.00
N PHE A 421 -30.78 -0.02 -22.37
CA PHE A 421 -30.21 1.32 -22.47
C PHE A 421 -28.73 1.23 -22.82
N PRO A 422 -28.38 1.06 -24.11
CA PRO A 422 -27.00 0.94 -24.54
C PRO A 422 -26.21 2.22 -24.25
N VAL A 423 -24.88 2.09 -24.32
CA VAL A 423 -23.98 3.24 -24.16
C VAL A 423 -24.30 4.32 -25.19
N ILE A 424 -24.41 5.56 -24.74
CA ILE A 424 -24.72 6.72 -25.58
C ILE A 424 -23.43 7.26 -26.18
N ALA A 425 -22.40 7.43 -25.34
CA ALA A 425 -21.11 7.93 -25.76
C ALA A 425 -19.96 7.25 -25.00
N THR A 426 -18.81 7.11 -25.64
CA THR A 426 -17.60 6.50 -25.06
C THR A 426 -16.40 7.36 -25.40
N VAL A 427 -15.96 8.19 -24.45
CA VAL A 427 -14.83 9.11 -24.63
C VAL A 427 -13.54 8.43 -24.18
N PRO A 428 -12.63 8.05 -25.10
CA PRO A 428 -11.37 7.41 -24.72
C PRO A 428 -10.51 8.39 -23.92
N PHE A 429 -9.74 7.88 -22.97
CA PHE A 429 -8.79 8.76 -22.30
C PHE A 429 -7.65 9.14 -23.25
N PRO A 430 -7.26 10.43 -23.27
CA PRO A 430 -6.13 10.85 -24.07
C PRO A 430 -4.79 10.32 -23.53
N HIS A 431 -4.74 9.96 -22.24
CA HIS A 431 -3.55 9.48 -21.53
C HIS A 431 -3.87 8.31 -20.60
N ALA A 432 -2.82 7.69 -20.07
CA ALA A 432 -2.94 6.60 -19.11
C ALA A 432 -3.77 7.03 -17.88
N PRO A 433 -4.72 6.19 -17.42
CA PRO A 433 -5.68 6.54 -16.37
C PRO A 433 -5.04 6.84 -15.02
N ALA A 434 -3.85 6.32 -14.75
CA ALA A 434 -3.14 6.55 -13.48
C ALA A 434 -2.77 8.03 -13.26
N GLY A 435 -2.68 8.82 -14.33
CA GLY A 435 -2.42 10.26 -14.28
C GLY A 435 -3.67 11.11 -14.14
N LEU A 436 -4.86 10.52 -14.30
CA LEU A 436 -6.14 11.22 -14.20
C LEU A 436 -6.36 11.69 -12.75
N ALA A 437 -6.69 12.96 -12.58
CA ALA A 437 -6.99 13.56 -11.28
C ALA A 437 -8.50 13.70 -11.08
N ARG A 438 -9.20 14.21 -12.09
CA ARG A 438 -10.67 14.37 -12.11
C ARG A 438 -11.18 14.47 -13.54
N VAL A 439 -12.48 14.23 -13.68
CA VAL A 439 -13.28 14.40 -14.89
C VAL A 439 -14.47 15.28 -14.52
N ASP A 440 -14.71 16.31 -15.32
CA ASP A 440 -15.80 17.25 -15.12
C ASP A 440 -16.69 17.24 -16.35
N MET A 441 -17.99 17.09 -16.13
CA MET A 441 -18.99 16.99 -17.18
C MET A 441 -19.99 18.12 -17.06
N LEU A 442 -20.30 18.76 -18.20
CA LEU A 442 -21.30 19.80 -18.34
C LEU A 442 -22.27 19.40 -19.45
N GLU A 443 -23.56 19.45 -19.18
CA GLU A 443 -24.60 19.27 -20.21
C GLU A 443 -24.74 20.54 -21.07
N LEU A 444 -24.71 20.34 -22.40
CA LEU A 444 -25.03 21.33 -23.41
C LEU A 444 -26.37 20.96 -24.07
N LEU A 445 -26.94 21.90 -24.85
CA LEU A 445 -28.18 21.64 -25.60
C LEU A 445 -28.05 20.44 -26.57
N ASP A 446 -26.89 20.28 -27.21
CA ASP A 446 -26.64 19.27 -28.25
C ASP A 446 -25.64 18.17 -27.82
N GLY A 447 -25.31 18.06 -26.53
CA GLY A 447 -24.32 17.09 -26.06
C GLY A 447 -23.72 17.42 -24.71
N TYR A 448 -22.44 17.09 -24.53
CA TYR A 448 -21.71 17.34 -23.28
C TYR A 448 -20.34 17.95 -23.55
N LEU A 449 -19.88 18.83 -22.67
CA LEU A 449 -18.46 19.10 -22.52
C LEU A 449 -17.89 18.23 -21.42
N VAL A 450 -16.78 17.57 -21.73
CA VAL A 450 -16.04 16.72 -20.81
C VAL A 450 -14.64 17.27 -20.67
N SER A 451 -14.28 17.69 -19.46
CA SER A 451 -12.95 18.16 -19.10
C SER A 451 -12.20 17.06 -18.34
N PHE A 452 -11.14 16.53 -18.94
CA PHE A 452 -10.21 15.63 -18.27
C PHE A 452 -9.04 16.43 -17.70
N THR A 453 -8.78 16.30 -16.40
CA THR A 453 -7.61 16.89 -15.77
C THR A 453 -6.59 15.81 -15.43
N PHE A 454 -5.42 15.87 -16.06
CA PHE A 454 -4.28 14.99 -15.82
C PHE A 454 -3.24 15.70 -14.97
N GLY A 455 -2.55 14.93 -14.13
CA GLY A 455 -1.48 15.44 -13.27
C GLY A 455 -1.44 14.82 -11.87
N SER A 456 -2.29 13.85 -11.53
CA SER A 456 -2.33 13.27 -10.17
C SER A 456 -0.98 12.70 -9.69
N LYS A 457 -0.09 12.34 -10.62
CA LYS A 457 1.30 11.88 -10.35
C LYS A 457 2.38 12.94 -10.62
N ALA A 458 2.00 14.15 -11.03
CA ALA A 458 2.92 15.24 -11.35
C ALA A 458 3.74 15.70 -10.12
N VAL A 459 3.15 15.63 -8.92
CA VAL A 459 3.83 15.91 -7.64
C VAL A 459 5.01 14.95 -7.39
N GLU A 460 4.96 13.74 -7.94
CA GLU A 460 6.04 12.74 -7.89
C GLU A 460 6.96 12.79 -9.13
N GLY A 461 6.77 13.80 -10.00
CA GLY A 461 7.56 13.99 -11.21
C GLY A 461 7.17 13.10 -12.39
N PHE A 462 5.98 12.49 -12.37
CA PHE A 462 5.48 11.66 -13.47
C PHE A 462 4.33 12.35 -14.22
N GLY A 463 4.28 12.15 -15.54
CA GLY A 463 3.27 12.79 -16.40
C GLY A 463 3.48 14.30 -16.59
N ARG A 464 2.77 14.85 -17.57
CA ARG A 464 2.61 16.29 -17.75
C ARG A 464 1.24 16.68 -17.20
N PRO A 465 1.15 17.67 -16.31
CA PRO A 465 -0.14 18.15 -15.86
C PRO A 465 -0.76 18.97 -16.98
N GLU A 466 -1.99 18.63 -17.33
CA GLU A 466 -2.73 19.26 -18.42
C GLU A 466 -4.22 19.01 -18.24
N GLN A 467 -5.01 19.85 -18.89
CA GLN A 467 -6.45 19.72 -18.99
C GLN A 467 -6.82 19.60 -20.47
N GLN A 468 -7.69 18.66 -20.79
CA GLN A 468 -8.25 18.51 -22.14
C GLN A 468 -9.77 18.61 -22.10
N ILE A 469 -10.33 19.40 -23.01
CA ILE A 469 -11.78 19.54 -23.19
C ILE A 469 -12.19 18.81 -24.46
N TRP A 470 -13.22 17.99 -24.30
CA TRP A 470 -13.84 17.21 -25.37
C TRP A 470 -15.31 17.58 -25.47
N LEU A 471 -15.77 17.82 -26.70
CA LEU A 471 -17.19 17.90 -27.03
C LEU A 471 -17.68 16.50 -27.38
N VAL A 472 -18.76 16.09 -26.73
CA VAL A 472 -19.37 14.77 -26.90
C VAL A 472 -20.79 14.98 -27.42
N GLU A 473 -20.95 14.76 -28.71
CA GLU A 473 -22.22 14.76 -29.43
C GLU A 473 -22.72 13.30 -29.56
N ALA A 474 -23.95 13.12 -30.04
CA ALA A 474 -24.58 11.80 -30.12
C ALA A 474 -23.80 10.76 -30.96
N ASP A 475 -23.08 11.20 -31.99
CA ASP A 475 -22.35 10.34 -32.93
C ASP A 475 -20.85 10.69 -33.03
N ARG A 476 -20.39 11.75 -32.37
CA ARG A 476 -19.05 12.29 -32.54
C ARG A 476 -18.43 12.76 -31.23
N GLN A 477 -17.13 12.58 -31.12
CA GLN A 477 -16.32 13.12 -30.04
C GLN A 477 -15.23 13.98 -30.67
N VAL A 478 -15.20 15.26 -30.30
CA VAL A 478 -14.27 16.23 -30.86
C VAL A 478 -13.40 16.77 -29.73
N HIS A 479 -12.09 16.65 -29.90
CA HIS A 479 -11.15 17.36 -29.05
C HIS A 479 -11.27 18.87 -29.33
N VAL A 480 -11.65 19.63 -28.31
CA VAL A 480 -11.92 21.08 -28.41
C VAL A 480 -10.66 21.87 -28.08
N ALA A 481 -10.07 21.62 -26.92
CA ALA A 481 -8.97 22.43 -26.41
C ALA A 481 -8.07 21.62 -25.48
N THR A 482 -6.78 21.99 -25.46
CA THR A 482 -5.81 21.52 -24.47
C THR A 482 -5.22 22.72 -23.74
N ARG A 483 -5.24 22.68 -22.42
CA ARG A 483 -4.57 23.65 -21.55
C ARG A 483 -3.43 22.96 -20.80
N SER A 484 -2.19 23.36 -21.08
CA SER A 484 -1.04 22.93 -20.27
C SER A 484 -1.14 23.54 -18.87
N LEU A 485 -0.98 22.71 -17.85
CA LEU A 485 -0.97 23.17 -16.46
C LEU A 485 0.47 23.27 -15.95
N GLY A 486 0.71 24.20 -15.02
CA GLY A 486 1.99 24.37 -14.35
C GLY A 486 2.28 23.23 -13.37
N TYR A 487 3.57 22.95 -13.17
CA TYR A 487 4.00 22.13 -12.04
C TYR A 487 4.08 22.99 -10.78
N ASP A 488 3.21 22.74 -9.81
CA ASP A 488 3.14 23.58 -8.59
C ASP A 488 4.32 23.35 -7.64
N TYR A 489 4.99 22.21 -7.73
CA TYR A 489 6.11 21.86 -6.86
C TYR A 489 7.45 22.01 -7.58
N PRO A 490 8.49 22.55 -6.90
CA PRO A 490 9.83 22.69 -7.45
C PRO A 490 10.38 21.36 -7.97
N ALA A 491 11.10 21.38 -9.10
CA ALA A 491 11.62 20.16 -9.73
C ALA A 491 12.55 19.36 -8.81
N ALA A 492 13.36 20.03 -7.96
CA ALA A 492 14.19 19.37 -6.96
C ALA A 492 13.37 18.49 -5.99
N MET A 493 12.16 18.92 -5.62
CA MET A 493 11.27 18.18 -4.73
C MET A 493 10.57 17.04 -5.48
N ARG A 494 10.06 17.32 -6.69
CA ARG A 494 9.35 16.33 -7.52
C ARG A 494 10.22 15.14 -7.86
N HIS A 495 11.49 15.40 -8.17
CA HIS A 495 12.46 14.39 -8.60
C HIS A 495 13.49 14.04 -7.52
N LEU A 496 13.13 14.21 -6.24
CA LEU A 496 13.99 13.87 -5.10
C LEU A 496 14.56 12.46 -5.18
N ASP A 497 13.75 11.53 -5.68
CA ASP A 497 14.14 10.14 -5.84
C ASP A 497 15.23 9.94 -6.90
N LEU A 498 15.40 10.85 -7.87
CA LEU A 498 16.46 10.75 -8.90
C LEU A 498 17.83 11.20 -8.40
N TRP A 499 17.90 12.22 -7.56
CA TRP A 499 19.18 12.83 -7.20
C TRP A 499 19.65 12.48 -5.77
N PHE A 500 18.74 12.11 -4.86
CA PHE A 500 19.11 11.75 -3.49
C PHE A 500 19.38 10.24 -3.32
N ALA A 501 18.54 9.38 -3.91
CA ALA A 501 18.65 7.93 -3.72
C ALA A 501 18.02 7.12 -4.87
N PRO A 502 18.45 7.28 -6.13
CA PRO A 502 17.84 6.65 -7.32
C PRO A 502 17.80 5.12 -7.25
N ALA A 503 18.94 4.48 -6.96
CA ALA A 503 19.00 3.03 -6.87
C ALA A 503 18.09 2.47 -5.77
N ILE A 504 18.04 3.13 -4.61
CA ILE A 504 17.20 2.72 -3.48
C ILE A 504 15.72 2.88 -3.82
N ASN A 505 15.33 3.98 -4.47
CA ASN A 505 13.93 4.21 -4.86
C ASN A 505 13.47 3.25 -5.97
N VAL A 506 14.33 2.95 -6.94
CA VAL A 506 14.04 1.94 -7.96
C VAL A 506 13.91 0.56 -7.32
N ALA A 507 14.87 0.15 -6.48
CA ALA A 507 14.82 -1.12 -5.77
C ALA A 507 13.60 -1.23 -4.85
N GLY A 508 13.25 -0.16 -4.12
CA GLY A 508 12.07 -0.09 -3.26
C GLY A 508 10.76 -0.24 -4.04
N ARG A 509 10.61 0.45 -5.18
CA ARG A 509 9.44 0.29 -6.06
C ARG A 509 9.33 -1.09 -6.69
N SER A 510 10.46 -1.71 -7.02
CA SER A 510 10.49 -3.09 -7.52
C SER A 510 10.16 -4.09 -6.42
N ALA A 511 10.69 -3.89 -5.21
CA ALA A 511 10.43 -4.73 -4.04
C ALA A 511 8.96 -4.63 -3.58
N ALA A 512 8.35 -3.45 -3.66
CA ALA A 512 6.93 -3.25 -3.35
C ALA A 512 6.00 -3.97 -4.35
N ARG A 513 6.41 -4.11 -5.61
CA ARG A 513 5.65 -4.80 -6.67
C ARG A 513 6.01 -6.28 -6.81
N TRP A 514 6.92 -6.79 -5.98
CA TRP A 514 7.29 -8.19 -6.04
C TRP A 514 6.12 -9.06 -5.60
N LEU A 515 5.71 -10.01 -6.46
CA LEU A 515 4.50 -10.84 -6.28
C LEU A 515 3.17 -10.06 -6.31
N ALA A 516 3.17 -8.84 -6.85
CA ALA A 516 1.95 -8.05 -7.04
C ALA A 516 1.15 -8.50 -8.28
N ALA A 517 -0.15 -8.24 -8.27
CA ALA A 517 -0.99 -8.40 -9.46
C ALA A 517 -0.81 -7.24 -10.42
N SER A 518 -1.20 -7.43 -11.68
CA SER A 518 -1.24 -6.35 -12.67
C SER A 518 -2.25 -5.28 -12.27
N ASN A 519 -1.79 -4.05 -12.10
CA ASN A 519 -2.64 -2.89 -11.84
C ASN A 519 -2.42 -1.80 -12.93
N PRO A 520 -3.32 -1.61 -13.91
CA PRO A 520 -3.25 -0.52 -14.88
C PRO A 520 -3.31 0.88 -14.27
N LEU A 521 -3.76 1.04 -13.02
CA LEU A 521 -3.65 2.31 -12.29
C LEU A 521 -2.25 2.53 -11.67
N ALA A 522 -1.36 1.55 -11.75
CA ALA A 522 0.01 1.67 -11.27
C ALA A 522 0.98 2.24 -12.32
N ASP A 523 0.58 2.34 -13.59
CA ASP A 523 1.43 2.93 -14.64
C ASP A 523 1.45 4.45 -14.54
N ARG A 524 2.45 4.99 -13.85
CA ARG A 524 2.59 6.44 -13.62
C ARG A 524 2.91 7.23 -14.89
N GLY A 525 3.16 6.56 -16.02
CA GLY A 525 3.58 7.18 -17.26
C GLY A 525 5.05 7.66 -17.24
N PRO A 526 5.49 8.35 -18.30
CA PRO A 526 6.86 8.81 -18.41
C PRO A 526 7.21 9.88 -17.38
N ARG A 527 8.49 9.92 -17.04
CA ARG A 527 9.06 10.92 -16.12
C ARG A 527 9.65 12.08 -16.91
N TYR A 528 9.30 13.30 -16.54
CA TYR A 528 9.75 14.54 -17.20
C TYR A 528 10.65 15.35 -16.27
N ALA A 529 11.88 14.88 -16.07
CA ALA A 529 12.87 15.59 -15.26
C ALA A 529 13.73 16.50 -16.15
N PRO A 530 13.96 17.77 -15.78
CA PRO A 530 14.92 18.64 -16.47
C PRO A 530 16.36 18.10 -16.39
N ASP A 531 17.19 18.39 -17.39
CA ASP A 531 18.58 17.89 -17.48
C ASP A 531 19.43 18.20 -16.25
N TRP A 532 19.21 19.37 -15.64
CA TRP A 532 19.94 19.77 -14.43
C TRP A 532 19.65 18.87 -13.22
N ILE A 533 18.50 18.18 -13.17
CA ILE A 533 18.20 17.20 -12.11
C ILE A 533 19.09 15.97 -12.25
N TYR A 534 19.33 15.51 -13.49
CA TYR A 534 20.25 14.41 -13.74
C TYR A 534 21.69 14.82 -13.43
N ALA A 535 22.10 16.03 -13.85
CA ALA A 535 23.41 16.58 -13.51
C ALA A 535 23.59 16.70 -11.99
N LEU A 536 22.57 17.19 -11.27
CA LEU A 536 22.56 17.26 -9.80
C LEU A 536 22.75 15.86 -9.19
N GLY A 537 22.01 14.86 -9.66
CA GLY A 537 22.15 13.47 -9.18
C GLY A 537 23.56 12.92 -9.38
N ILE A 538 24.14 13.12 -10.57
CA ILE A 538 25.52 12.71 -10.87
C ILE A 538 26.52 13.39 -9.93
N VAL A 539 26.42 14.71 -9.75
CA VAL A 539 27.31 15.48 -8.88
C VAL A 539 27.17 15.03 -7.43
N VAL A 540 25.95 14.89 -6.90
CA VAL A 540 25.69 14.47 -5.52
C VAL A 540 26.23 13.06 -5.25
N HIS A 541 26.08 12.13 -6.19
CA HIS A 541 26.61 10.78 -6.07
C HIS A 541 28.14 10.73 -6.18
N PHE A 542 28.73 11.50 -7.09
CA PHE A 542 30.18 11.63 -7.21
C PHE A 542 30.81 12.21 -5.94
N LEU A 543 30.22 13.29 -5.40
CA LEU A 543 30.66 13.87 -4.13
C LEU A 543 30.50 12.89 -2.98
N SER A 544 29.44 12.09 -2.96
CA SER A 544 29.23 11.04 -1.96
C SER A 544 30.31 9.95 -2.06
N ALA A 545 30.67 9.54 -3.27
CA ALA A 545 31.74 8.57 -3.53
C ALA A 545 33.12 9.11 -3.10
N LEU A 546 33.43 10.36 -3.46
CA LEU A 546 34.67 11.03 -3.06
C LEU A 546 34.77 11.18 -1.55
N ALA A 547 33.70 11.64 -0.89
CA ALA A 547 33.63 11.77 0.56
C ALA A 547 33.80 10.40 1.25
N GLY A 548 33.14 9.36 0.72
CA GLY A 548 33.25 8.00 1.25
C GLY A 548 34.65 7.42 1.10
N TRP A 549 35.30 7.65 -0.03
CA TRP A 549 36.69 7.26 -0.28
C TRP A 549 37.67 8.00 0.64
N LEU A 550 37.56 9.33 0.74
CA LEU A 550 38.40 10.17 1.61
C LEU A 550 38.25 9.77 3.08
N ARG A 551 37.03 9.44 3.51
CA ARG A 551 36.77 8.93 4.86
C ARG A 551 37.46 7.58 5.05
N SER A 552 37.27 6.62 4.15
CA SER A 552 37.93 5.31 4.23
C SER A 552 39.46 5.43 4.24
N TYR A 553 40.02 6.37 3.49
CA TYR A 553 41.44 6.71 3.51
C TYR A 553 41.88 7.20 4.89
N ARG A 554 41.20 8.20 5.46
CA ARG A 554 41.50 8.75 6.80
C ARG A 554 41.38 7.73 7.93
N LEU A 555 40.58 6.68 7.73
CA LEU A 555 40.39 5.60 8.69
C LEU A 555 41.42 4.47 8.54
N GLY A 556 42.34 4.55 7.57
CA GLY A 556 43.36 3.54 7.33
C GLY A 556 42.82 2.21 6.82
N GLN A 557 41.67 2.21 6.14
CA GLN A 557 41.10 0.99 5.54
C GLN A 557 41.95 0.47 4.39
N ALA A 558 41.83 -0.82 4.06
CA ALA A 558 42.56 -1.41 2.93
C ALA A 558 42.10 -0.81 1.58
N PRO A 559 42.94 -0.81 0.52
CA PRO A 559 42.56 -0.29 -0.79
C PRO A 559 41.26 -0.89 -1.35
N SER A 560 41.07 -2.20 -1.19
CA SER A 560 39.83 -2.89 -1.61
C SER A 560 38.60 -2.37 -0.88
N GLU A 561 38.66 -2.21 0.44
CA GLU A 561 37.56 -1.66 1.24
C GLU A 561 37.23 -0.22 0.84
N ARG A 562 38.25 0.62 0.56
CA ARG A 562 38.05 2.00 0.07
C ARG A 562 37.29 2.03 -1.24
N THR A 563 37.67 1.17 -2.18
CA THR A 563 37.00 1.07 -3.48
C THR A 563 35.55 0.59 -3.32
N ILE A 564 35.30 -0.42 -2.47
CA ILE A 564 33.93 -0.92 -2.21
C ILE A 564 33.07 0.20 -1.61
N TRP A 565 33.58 0.98 -0.65
CA TRP A 565 32.84 2.11 -0.09
C TRP A 565 32.55 3.20 -1.12
N ALA A 566 33.53 3.55 -1.94
CA ALA A 566 33.37 4.54 -3.00
C ALA A 566 32.30 4.10 -4.00
N LEU A 567 32.34 2.85 -4.46
CA LEU A 567 31.34 2.28 -5.38
C LEU A 567 29.95 2.21 -4.74
N ALA A 568 29.85 1.81 -3.47
CA ALA A 568 28.58 1.77 -2.77
C ALA A 568 27.96 3.16 -2.60
N CYS A 569 28.75 4.18 -2.28
CA CYS A 569 28.29 5.58 -2.21
C CYS A 569 27.97 6.17 -3.59
N MET A 570 28.69 5.76 -4.63
CA MET A 570 28.38 6.14 -6.01
C MET A 570 27.01 5.56 -6.44
N LEU A 571 26.72 4.31 -6.09
CA LEU A 571 25.48 3.64 -6.49
C LEU A 571 24.27 4.09 -5.66
N LEU A 572 24.42 4.13 -4.34
CA LEU A 572 23.33 4.36 -3.38
C LEU A 572 23.26 5.81 -2.87
N GLY A 573 24.21 6.66 -3.29
CA GLY A 573 24.21 8.10 -3.03
C GLY A 573 24.50 8.49 -1.56
N PRO A 574 24.06 9.69 -1.15
CA PRO A 574 24.20 10.22 0.20
C PRO A 574 23.72 9.29 1.32
N ALA A 575 22.72 8.45 1.04
CA ALA A 575 22.18 7.51 2.01
C ALA A 575 23.24 6.49 2.48
N MET A 576 24.06 5.98 1.55
CA MET A 576 25.13 5.04 1.88
C MET A 576 26.34 5.74 2.50
N LEU A 577 26.62 6.99 2.11
CA LEU A 577 27.59 7.82 2.82
C LEU A 577 27.18 7.97 4.29
N ALA A 578 25.92 8.33 4.57
CA ALA A 578 25.41 8.45 5.94
C ALA A 578 25.50 7.12 6.70
N ALA A 579 25.19 5.99 6.07
CA ALA A 579 25.37 4.67 6.68
C ALA A 579 26.84 4.39 7.02
N GLN A 580 27.78 4.75 6.12
CA GLN A 580 29.22 4.65 6.37
C GLN A 580 29.68 5.55 7.54
N LEU A 581 29.12 6.76 7.67
CA LEU A 581 29.39 7.68 8.77
C LEU A 581 29.05 7.04 10.13
N LEU A 582 27.94 6.30 10.19
CA LEU A 582 27.53 5.55 11.37
C LEU A 582 28.45 4.32 11.63
N ALA A 583 28.95 3.69 10.56
CA ALA A 583 29.55 2.36 10.59
C ALA A 583 31.03 2.35 10.97
N CYS A 584 31.79 3.30 10.45
CA CYS A 584 33.25 3.23 10.54
C CYS A 584 33.77 4.12 11.68
N ARG A 585 34.46 3.51 12.66
CA ARG A 585 35.31 4.21 13.64
C ARG A 585 36.78 4.11 13.25
N ARG A 586 37.59 5.08 13.70
CA ARG A 586 39.06 4.97 13.71
C ARG A 586 39.41 3.66 14.41
N ARG A 587 40.19 2.78 13.78
CA ARG A 587 40.89 1.73 14.51
C ARG A 587 41.70 2.46 15.58
N ARG A 588 41.35 2.30 16.86
CA ARG A 588 42.28 2.72 17.92
C ARG A 588 43.54 1.87 17.69
N PRO A 589 44.73 2.48 17.57
CA PRO A 589 45.95 1.69 17.60
C PRO A 589 45.96 0.91 18.91
N CYS A 590 46.24 -0.40 18.81
CA CYS A 590 46.44 -1.26 19.97
C CYS A 590 47.66 -0.81 20.76
#